data_AF-A0A970YLI1-F1
#
_entry.id   AF-A0A970YLI1-F1
#
_cell.length_a   1.000
_cell.length_b   1.000
_cell.length_c   1.000
_cell.angle_alpha   90.00
_cell.angle_beta   90.00
_cell.angle_gamma   90.00
#
_symmetry.space_group_name_H-M   'P 1'
#
loop_
_entity.id
_entity.type
_entity.pdbx_description
1 polymer ?
#
loop_
_entity_poly.entity_id
_entity_poly.type
_entity_poly.pdbx_seq_one_letter_code
_entity_poly.pdbx_strand_id
1 'polypeptide(L)'
;MKMKLLLASLLILGLAFTSAVAAVNYVDVSSNHWAYDAVMKLSDLGILTGIVQADGRTYFNGNDPLTRYQTAVMLKKTLDYVELNFAMQGTVPQVGAVDGTVMSRLEALELALTDSTGRLIDTMDLQLRITALENRIASLGISTNGSVSQSTVESLRQQIMKFVEDLSLTTKKLDTLAGDVQNVQNNMSSLSVMESRVNDAVRRVDTLSGNISTIQSSLSSNERAISTLDSTVRSLSNSLSDYDAKLSTITNRASTNAMEIASIRESMTTISGDVLSVRDLQNKIASLESQIQNMKLPAEATSKLDELSARVNTITSDYAKIGDLQNYVTKTDLKANLNLYAGIDELAKVKSSNELLIKDIETLRKDFSSETGIIKGDIGNLQRSINAINEIVTIHENELASVKSSVSTVSSLRSDLTALNSKFNALTDQQAKDFTANQASLADLEARMNESMNMLNASVEASLSKISLGMDTVNTQLGKNESEIKALKTRTDSLESRLNTTVVNLERYLKIADLETQPVIVNLSDRVAEINSATIDAATKQDVEALQKKTSPWLILSTVSSLAALGISIWVLIASGII
;
A
#
# COMPACT_ATOMS: atom_id res chain seq x y z
N MET A 1 67.70 -38.80 27.05
CA MET A 1 66.39 -39.48 27.01
C MET A 1 65.81 -39.62 28.43
N LYS A 2 65.42 -38.51 29.10
CA LYS A 2 64.70 -38.52 30.40
C LYS A 2 63.73 -37.33 30.57
N MET A 3 63.45 -36.56 29.51
CA MET A 3 62.60 -35.35 29.57
C MET A 3 61.29 -35.44 28.78
N LYS A 4 60.96 -36.63 28.24
CA LYS A 4 59.66 -36.93 27.61
C LYS A 4 58.72 -37.76 28.50
N LEU A 5 59.20 -38.27 29.63
CA LEU A 5 58.37 -38.99 30.60
C LEU A 5 57.67 -38.07 31.63
N LEU A 6 58.20 -36.86 31.87
CA LEU A 6 57.60 -35.91 32.82
C LEU A 6 56.42 -35.12 32.24
N LEU A 7 56.39 -34.87 30.91
CA LEU A 7 55.24 -34.24 30.24
C LEU A 7 54.04 -35.19 30.07
N ALA A 8 54.27 -36.50 30.03
CA ALA A 8 53.19 -37.49 29.98
C ALA A 8 52.54 -37.71 31.36
N SER A 9 53.26 -37.44 32.45
CA SER A 9 52.72 -37.55 33.82
C SER A 9 51.87 -36.34 34.26
N LEU A 10 51.99 -35.19 33.58
CA LEU A 10 51.20 -33.98 33.87
C LEU A 10 49.90 -33.89 33.04
N LEU A 11 49.79 -34.66 31.94
CA LEU A 11 48.58 -34.70 31.11
C LEU A 11 47.53 -35.72 31.62
N ILE A 12 47.96 -36.70 32.42
CA ILE A 12 47.07 -37.72 33.00
C ILE A 12 46.52 -37.28 34.37
N LEU A 13 47.04 -36.18 34.94
CA LEU A 13 46.51 -35.51 36.13
C LEU A 13 45.41 -34.46 35.81
N GLY A 14 44.91 -34.42 34.57
CA GLY A 14 43.86 -33.49 34.11
C GLY A 14 42.49 -34.13 33.85
N LEU A 15 42.30 -35.43 34.11
CA LEU A 15 41.03 -36.15 33.89
C LEU A 15 40.39 -36.62 35.21
N ALA A 16 40.57 -35.84 36.27
CA ALA A 16 39.79 -35.94 37.50
C ALA A 16 39.04 -34.63 37.75
N PHE A 17 38.31 -34.13 36.73
CA PHE A 17 37.08 -33.40 37.02
C PHE A 17 35.98 -34.45 37.15
N THR A 18 35.83 -34.98 38.35
CA THR A 18 34.51 -35.46 38.78
C THR A 18 33.63 -34.22 38.79
N SER A 19 32.98 -33.93 37.66
CA SER A 19 31.83 -33.03 37.67
C SER A 19 30.86 -33.65 38.65
N ALA A 20 30.75 -33.06 39.84
CA ALA A 20 29.59 -33.26 40.68
C ALA A 20 28.39 -33.01 39.76
N VAL A 21 27.64 -34.07 39.47
CA VAL A 21 26.36 -33.94 38.77
C VAL A 21 25.48 -33.22 39.78
N ALA A 22 25.46 -31.89 39.69
CA ALA A 22 24.52 -31.09 40.45
C ALA A 22 23.13 -31.57 40.03
N ALA A 23 22.35 -32.05 40.99
CA ALA A 23 20.96 -32.42 40.75
C ALA A 23 20.28 -31.24 40.03
N VAL A 24 19.81 -31.47 38.81
CA VAL A 24 19.25 -30.42 37.97
C VAL A 24 17.91 -30.04 38.57
N ASN A 25 17.82 -28.91 39.26
CA ASN A 25 16.56 -28.40 39.80
C ASN A 25 16.05 -27.27 38.91
N TYR A 26 14.86 -27.43 38.35
CA TYR A 26 14.22 -26.42 37.51
C TYR A 26 13.37 -25.47 38.37
N VAL A 27 13.54 -24.16 38.15
CA VAL A 27 12.81 -23.14 38.92
C VAL A 27 11.30 -23.20 38.68
N ASP A 28 10.88 -23.60 37.48
CA ASP A 28 9.51 -23.58 36.98
C ASP A 28 8.82 -24.94 36.98
N VAL A 29 9.43 -25.99 37.54
CA VAL A 29 8.81 -27.31 37.67
C VAL A 29 8.62 -27.64 39.16
N SER A 30 7.41 -27.37 39.66
CA SER A 30 7.02 -27.67 41.04
C SER A 30 7.02 -29.19 41.32
N SER A 31 7.41 -29.61 42.53
CA SER A 31 7.39 -31.02 42.96
C SER A 31 5.99 -31.65 42.96
N ASN A 32 4.93 -30.83 42.94
CA ASN A 32 3.54 -31.29 42.84
C ASN A 32 3.00 -31.27 41.39
N HIS A 33 3.83 -30.95 40.39
CA HIS A 33 3.43 -30.93 38.99
C HIS A 33 3.34 -32.36 38.43
N TRP A 34 2.30 -32.68 37.66
CA TRP A 34 2.05 -34.04 37.15
C TRP A 34 3.22 -34.64 36.34
N ALA A 35 3.99 -33.78 35.68
CA ALA A 35 5.15 -34.17 34.89
C ALA A 35 6.49 -34.11 35.65
N TYR A 36 6.49 -33.73 36.94
CA TYR A 36 7.71 -33.50 37.71
C TYR A 36 8.65 -34.71 37.67
N ASP A 37 8.15 -35.90 38.05
CA ASP A 37 8.95 -37.12 38.07
C ASP A 37 9.53 -37.49 36.71
N ALA A 38 8.74 -37.30 35.64
CA ALA A 38 9.18 -37.59 34.28
C ALA A 38 10.26 -36.61 33.79
N VAL A 39 10.08 -35.31 34.06
CA VAL A 39 11.03 -34.26 33.71
C VAL A 39 12.34 -34.47 34.46
N MET A 40 12.30 -34.64 35.77
CA MET A 40 13.48 -34.84 36.59
C MET A 40 14.24 -36.11 36.17
N LYS A 41 13.53 -37.23 35.99
CA LYS A 41 14.15 -38.49 35.56
C LYS A 41 14.80 -38.39 34.19
N LEU A 42 14.13 -37.80 33.20
CA LEU A 42 14.70 -37.67 31.85
C LEU A 42 15.85 -36.67 31.79
N SER A 43 15.85 -35.65 32.66
CA SER A 43 16.96 -34.71 32.81
C SER A 43 18.17 -35.36 33.49
N ASP A 44 17.95 -36.20 34.50
CA ASP A 44 19.01 -37.00 35.14
C ASP A 44 19.66 -37.98 34.15
N LEU A 45 18.86 -38.53 33.21
CA LEU A 45 19.35 -39.37 32.12
C LEU A 45 20.04 -38.57 30.99
N GLY A 46 20.06 -37.23 31.06
CA GLY A 46 20.62 -36.35 30.04
C GLY A 46 19.81 -36.27 28.75
N ILE A 47 18.61 -36.85 28.72
CA ILE A 47 17.68 -36.85 27.59
C ILE A 47 17.06 -35.46 27.42
N LEU A 48 16.61 -34.86 28.53
CA LEU A 48 16.11 -33.49 28.59
C LEU A 48 17.15 -32.54 29.19
N THR A 49 17.08 -31.26 28.82
CA THR A 49 17.93 -30.19 29.34
C THR A 49 17.11 -28.91 29.47
N GLY A 50 17.36 -28.11 30.51
CA GLY A 50 16.73 -26.79 30.62
C GLY A 50 17.62 -25.67 30.09
N ILE A 51 17.10 -24.47 30.15
CA ILE A 51 17.74 -23.24 29.69
C ILE A 51 18.22 -22.47 30.92
N VAL A 52 19.51 -22.13 30.96
CA VAL A 52 20.05 -21.20 31.97
C VAL A 52 19.73 -19.79 31.52
N GLN A 53 18.93 -19.08 32.30
CA GLN A 53 18.57 -17.70 32.00
C GLN A 53 19.60 -16.72 32.57
N ALA A 54 19.44 -15.44 32.26
CA ALA A 54 20.35 -14.36 32.67
C ALA A 54 20.49 -14.23 34.21
N ASP A 55 19.55 -14.79 34.98
CA ASP A 55 19.58 -14.87 36.44
C ASP A 55 20.49 -16.00 37.00
N GLY A 56 21.12 -16.77 36.10
CA GLY A 56 21.97 -17.91 36.44
C GLY A 56 21.21 -19.15 36.90
N ARG A 57 19.87 -19.17 36.83
CA ARG A 57 19.04 -20.29 37.22
C ARG A 57 18.55 -21.07 35.99
N THR A 58 18.22 -22.34 36.20
CA THR A 58 17.80 -23.24 35.12
C THR A 58 16.28 -23.37 35.08
N TYR A 59 15.68 -23.19 33.91
CA TYR A 59 14.24 -23.31 33.66
C TYR A 59 13.96 -24.40 32.61
N PHE A 60 12.85 -25.11 32.73
CA PHE A 60 12.41 -26.15 31.80
C PHE A 60 11.56 -25.60 30.64
N ASN A 61 10.79 -24.54 30.90
CA ASN A 61 9.86 -23.90 29.99
C ASN A 61 8.79 -24.86 29.41
N GLY A 62 8.07 -25.58 30.30
CA GLY A 62 7.16 -26.66 29.89
C GLY A 62 5.95 -26.25 29.03
N ASN A 63 5.65 -24.96 28.88
CA ASN A 63 4.56 -24.45 28.04
C ASN A 63 5.00 -24.08 26.62
N ASP A 64 6.30 -24.07 26.33
CA ASP A 64 6.80 -23.70 25.00
C ASP A 64 6.59 -24.85 23.99
N PRO A 65 6.21 -24.55 22.73
CA PRO A 65 6.06 -25.57 21.71
C PRO A 65 7.40 -26.23 21.37
N LEU A 66 7.42 -27.57 21.34
CA LEU A 66 8.62 -28.33 20.98
C LEU A 66 8.85 -28.28 19.46
N THR A 67 10.02 -27.81 19.03
CA THR A 67 10.38 -27.82 17.61
C THR A 67 10.72 -29.24 17.14
N ARG A 68 10.50 -29.53 15.85
CA ARG A 68 10.88 -30.82 15.24
C ARG A 68 12.37 -31.16 15.44
N TYR A 69 13.25 -30.15 15.47
CA TYR A 69 14.67 -30.33 15.77
C TYR A 69 14.91 -30.79 17.21
N GLN A 70 14.24 -30.18 18.19
CA GLN A 70 14.33 -30.61 19.59
C GLN A 70 13.76 -32.02 19.79
N THR A 71 12.64 -32.34 19.12
CA THR A 71 12.06 -33.70 19.14
C THR A 71 13.02 -34.74 18.59
N ALA A 72 13.69 -34.45 17.46
CA ALA A 72 14.66 -35.37 16.87
C ALA A 72 15.87 -35.62 17.78
N VAL A 73 16.38 -34.58 18.44
CA VAL A 73 17.50 -34.70 19.40
C VAL A 73 17.07 -35.52 20.63
N MET A 74 15.88 -35.27 21.17
CA MET A 74 15.34 -36.02 22.30
C MET A 74 15.15 -37.51 21.95
N LEU A 75 14.59 -37.80 20.77
CA LEU A 75 14.40 -39.18 20.30
C LEU A 75 15.74 -39.90 20.11
N LYS A 76 16.73 -39.23 19.51
CA LYS A 76 18.07 -39.79 19.36
C LYS A 76 18.69 -40.13 20.71
N LYS A 77 18.72 -39.19 21.66
CA LYS A 77 19.27 -39.43 23.01
C LYS A 77 18.57 -40.58 23.74
N THR A 78 17.26 -40.72 23.53
CA THR A 78 16.49 -41.84 24.09
C THR A 78 16.91 -43.17 23.48
N LEU A 79 17.06 -43.24 22.15
CA LEU A 79 17.54 -44.44 21.46
C LEU A 79 18.97 -44.79 21.85
N ASP A 80 19.86 -43.81 21.94
CA ASP A 80 21.25 -44.00 22.39
C ASP A 80 21.29 -44.56 23.83
N TYR A 81 20.45 -44.04 24.74
CA TYR A 81 20.33 -44.55 26.10
C TYR A 81 19.80 -46.00 26.11
N VAL A 82 18.79 -46.30 25.30
CA VAL A 82 18.24 -47.65 25.16
C VAL A 82 19.30 -48.62 24.64
N GLU A 83 20.01 -48.26 23.57
CA GLU A 83 21.06 -49.07 22.95
C GLU A 83 22.23 -49.32 23.91
N LEU A 84 22.67 -48.30 24.64
CA LEU A 84 23.71 -48.41 25.67
C LEU A 84 23.31 -49.36 26.82
N ASN A 85 22.04 -49.35 27.23
CA ASN A 85 21.55 -50.20 28.33
C ASN A 85 21.17 -51.62 27.87
N PHE A 86 20.79 -51.81 26.60
CA PHE A 86 20.61 -53.14 26.01
C PHE A 86 21.95 -53.84 25.76
N ALA A 87 23.03 -53.10 25.52
CA ALA A 87 24.39 -53.65 25.39
C ALA A 87 25.00 -54.14 26.72
N MET A 88 24.39 -53.84 27.88
CA MET A 88 24.94 -54.15 29.22
C MET A 88 24.12 -55.14 30.07
N GLN A 89 23.00 -55.69 29.59
CA GLN A 89 22.22 -56.72 30.30
C GLN A 89 22.07 -58.00 29.47
N GLY A 90 23.12 -58.83 29.48
CA GLY A 90 23.05 -60.22 29.05
C GLY A 90 23.57 -61.12 30.16
N THR A 91 22.68 -61.62 31.05
CA THR A 91 22.85 -62.90 31.77
C THR A 91 21.67 -63.16 32.72
N VAL A 92 20.98 -64.30 32.52
CA VAL A 92 20.20 -65.02 33.55
C VAL A 92 20.54 -66.52 33.43
N PRO A 93 20.68 -67.27 34.54
CA PRO A 93 21.51 -68.49 34.62
C PRO A 93 20.81 -69.79 34.21
N GLN A 94 21.65 -70.72 33.77
CA GLN A 94 21.41 -72.14 33.43
C GLN A 94 21.40 -73.06 34.67
N VAL A 95 20.40 -73.96 34.75
CA VAL A 95 20.41 -75.32 35.35
C VAL A 95 19.20 -76.05 34.71
N GLY A 96 19.16 -77.29 34.22
CA GLY A 96 20.04 -78.45 34.18
C GLY A 96 19.17 -79.73 34.15
N ALA A 97 19.57 -80.71 33.34
CA ALA A 97 19.17 -82.14 33.33
C ALA A 97 17.85 -82.58 32.63
N VAL A 98 18.07 -83.40 31.59
CA VAL A 98 17.14 -84.31 30.92
C VAL A 98 17.19 -85.66 31.64
N ASP A 99 16.06 -86.17 32.13
CA ASP A 99 15.55 -87.55 31.91
C ASP A 99 14.18 -87.72 32.61
N GLY A 100 13.13 -88.02 31.85
CA GLY A 100 11.73 -88.13 32.34
C GLY A 100 10.65 -88.08 31.25
N THR A 101 10.99 -87.61 30.04
CA THR A 101 10.04 -87.35 28.94
C THR A 101 9.53 -88.61 28.22
N VAL A 102 10.21 -89.74 28.35
CA VAL A 102 9.77 -91.01 27.74
C VAL A 102 8.74 -91.71 28.63
N MET A 103 8.90 -91.65 29.95
CA MET A 103 7.94 -92.19 30.91
C MET A 103 6.61 -91.42 30.84
N SER A 104 6.66 -90.08 30.78
CA SER A 104 5.47 -89.23 30.71
C SER A 104 4.69 -89.35 29.39
N ARG A 105 5.37 -89.68 28.28
CA ARG A 105 4.71 -89.91 26.98
C ARG A 105 4.09 -91.30 26.89
N LEU A 106 4.68 -92.30 27.56
CA LEU A 106 4.13 -93.65 27.61
C LEU A 106 2.89 -93.70 28.52
N GLU A 107 2.92 -93.02 29.67
CA GLU A 107 1.74 -92.84 30.54
C GLU A 107 0.62 -92.05 29.85
N ALA A 108 0.93 -91.01 29.07
CA ALA A 108 -0.07 -90.24 28.34
C ALA A 108 -0.71 -91.04 27.18
N LEU A 109 0.05 -91.94 26.55
CA LEU A 109 -0.47 -92.83 25.51
C LEU A 109 -1.33 -93.95 26.10
N GLU A 110 -0.93 -94.49 27.25
CA GLU A 110 -1.72 -95.45 28.01
C GLU A 110 -3.03 -94.80 28.50
N LEU A 111 -2.99 -93.58 29.03
CA LEU A 111 -4.20 -92.81 29.41
C LEU A 111 -5.12 -92.50 28.21
N ALA A 112 -4.57 -92.23 27.03
CA ALA A 112 -5.35 -91.91 25.83
C ALA A 112 -6.02 -93.14 25.18
N LEU A 113 -5.45 -94.33 25.39
CA LEU A 113 -5.97 -95.59 24.88
C LEU A 113 -6.82 -96.35 25.90
N THR A 114 -7.05 -95.77 27.07
CA THR A 114 -7.72 -96.42 28.20
C THR A 114 -9.01 -95.67 28.54
N ASP A 115 -10.10 -96.41 28.77
CA ASP A 115 -11.37 -95.84 29.20
C ASP A 115 -11.29 -95.27 30.63
N SER A 116 -12.34 -94.61 31.09
CA SER A 116 -12.42 -94.03 32.44
C SER A 116 -12.29 -95.04 33.60
N THR A 117 -12.16 -96.34 33.31
CA THR A 117 -12.00 -97.42 34.28
C THR A 117 -10.65 -98.13 34.22
N GLY A 118 -9.73 -97.70 33.35
CA GLY A 118 -8.40 -98.31 33.29
C GLY A 118 -8.27 -99.49 32.31
N ARG A 119 -9.22 -99.68 31.37
CA ARG A 119 -9.13 -100.72 30.32
C ARG A 119 -8.93 -100.13 28.93
N LEU A 120 -8.16 -100.81 28.07
CA LEU A 120 -7.96 -100.39 26.68
C LEU A 120 -9.32 -100.24 25.97
N ILE A 121 -9.55 -99.07 25.36
CA ILE A 121 -10.78 -98.70 24.64
C ILE A 121 -10.98 -99.68 23.46
N ASP A 122 -12.18 -100.24 23.31
CA ASP A 122 -12.46 -101.21 22.24
C ASP A 122 -12.55 -100.55 20.85
N THR A 123 -12.49 -101.38 19.81
CA THR A 123 -12.54 -100.94 18.40
C THR A 123 -13.87 -100.28 18.01
N MET A 124 -14.96 -100.56 18.71
CA MET A 124 -16.28 -99.97 18.46
C MET A 124 -16.32 -98.50 18.91
N ASP A 125 -15.75 -98.15 20.06
CA ASP A 125 -15.69 -96.75 20.52
C ASP A 125 -14.77 -95.89 19.63
N LEU A 126 -13.66 -96.48 19.15
CA LEU A 126 -12.84 -95.85 18.11
C LEU A 126 -13.63 -95.62 16.81
N GLN A 127 -14.47 -96.58 16.41
CA GLN A 127 -15.33 -96.43 15.23
C GLN A 127 -16.35 -95.30 15.40
N LEU A 128 -16.97 -95.19 16.58
CA LEU A 128 -17.93 -94.11 16.90
C LEU A 128 -17.26 -92.73 16.90
N ARG A 129 -16.04 -92.62 17.45
CA ARG A 129 -15.24 -91.40 17.39
C ARG A 129 -14.83 -91.03 15.97
N ILE A 130 -14.50 -92.02 15.13
CA ILE A 130 -14.21 -91.81 13.70
C ILE A 130 -15.47 -91.33 12.96
N THR A 131 -16.62 -91.94 13.18
CA THR A 131 -17.89 -91.50 12.57
C THR A 131 -18.29 -90.09 13.02
N ALA A 132 -18.03 -89.73 14.28
CA ALA A 132 -18.25 -88.36 14.77
C ALA A 132 -17.30 -87.34 14.12
N LEU A 133 -16.05 -87.73 13.83
CA LEU A 133 -15.09 -86.91 13.09
C LEU A 133 -15.48 -86.77 11.62
N GLU A 134 -15.94 -87.84 10.98
CA GLU A 134 -16.47 -87.82 9.60
C GLU A 134 -17.67 -86.86 9.48
N ASN A 135 -18.59 -86.89 10.46
CA ASN A 135 -19.71 -85.95 10.51
C ASN A 135 -19.28 -84.50 10.76
N ARG A 136 -18.25 -84.26 11.59
CA ARG A 136 -17.65 -82.92 11.77
C ARG A 136 -17.01 -82.42 10.48
N ILE A 137 -16.34 -83.28 9.72
CA ILE A 137 -15.74 -82.93 8.42
C ILE A 137 -16.82 -82.56 7.40
N ALA A 138 -17.93 -83.30 7.35
CA ALA A 138 -19.06 -82.97 6.49
C ALA A 138 -19.68 -81.58 6.79
N SER A 139 -19.73 -81.19 8.08
CA SER A 139 -20.22 -79.86 8.48
C SER A 139 -19.32 -78.69 8.06
N LEU A 140 -18.05 -78.96 7.70
CA LEU A 140 -17.10 -77.96 7.20
C LEU A 140 -17.19 -77.74 5.68
N GLY A 141 -18.10 -78.42 4.97
CA GLY A 141 -18.37 -78.18 3.54
C GLY A 141 -17.28 -78.66 2.59
N ILE A 142 -16.29 -79.43 3.06
CA ILE A 142 -15.24 -80.04 2.25
C ILE A 142 -15.70 -81.44 1.85
N SER A 143 -16.26 -81.59 0.65
CA SER A 143 -16.52 -82.91 0.08
C SER A 143 -15.19 -83.59 -0.27
N THR A 144 -15.07 -84.88 0.03
CA THR A 144 -13.86 -85.70 -0.15
C THR A 144 -13.44 -85.92 -1.61
N ASN A 145 -14.10 -85.27 -2.57
CA ASN A 145 -13.72 -85.19 -3.99
C ASN A 145 -13.40 -83.75 -4.43
N GLY A 146 -12.41 -83.10 -3.78
CA GLY A 146 -11.63 -81.98 -4.34
C GLY A 146 -12.35 -80.79 -5.00
N SER A 147 -13.66 -80.59 -4.79
CA SER A 147 -14.47 -79.62 -5.52
C SER A 147 -15.13 -78.66 -4.54
N VAL A 148 -14.73 -77.38 -4.58
CA VAL A 148 -15.37 -76.29 -3.85
C VAL A 148 -16.82 -76.17 -4.32
N SER A 149 -17.78 -76.10 -3.38
CA SER A 149 -19.20 -75.97 -3.71
C SER A 149 -19.46 -74.72 -4.55
N GLN A 150 -20.21 -74.88 -5.65
CA GLN A 150 -20.50 -73.81 -6.61
C GLN A 150 -21.19 -72.59 -5.97
N SER A 151 -21.91 -72.79 -4.85
CA SER A 151 -22.51 -71.71 -4.06
C SER A 151 -21.47 -70.80 -3.38
N THR A 152 -20.32 -71.36 -2.96
CA THR A 152 -19.22 -70.60 -2.36
C THR A 152 -18.52 -69.75 -3.43
N VAL A 153 -18.32 -70.32 -4.62
CA VAL A 153 -17.75 -69.60 -5.78
C VAL A 153 -18.67 -68.45 -6.20
N GLU A 154 -19.99 -68.66 -6.26
CA GLU A 154 -20.92 -67.58 -6.61
C GLU A 154 -20.99 -66.50 -5.53
N SER A 155 -20.95 -66.85 -4.23
CA SER A 155 -20.87 -65.85 -3.15
C SER A 155 -19.61 -65.00 -3.25
N LEU A 156 -18.45 -65.63 -3.50
CA LEU A 156 -17.19 -64.92 -3.68
C LEU A 156 -17.22 -64.02 -4.92
N ARG A 157 -17.82 -64.49 -6.03
CA ARG A 157 -18.02 -63.70 -7.26
C ARG A 157 -18.86 -62.45 -7.00
N GLN A 158 -19.96 -62.58 -6.27
CA GLN A 158 -20.82 -61.46 -5.90
C GLN A 158 -20.09 -60.45 -4.99
N GLN A 159 -19.32 -60.92 -4.02
CA GLN A 159 -18.49 -60.05 -3.18
C GLN A 159 -17.42 -59.31 -3.99
N ILE A 160 -16.76 -59.98 -4.93
CA ILE A 160 -15.78 -59.38 -5.84
C ILE A 160 -16.45 -58.31 -6.72
N MET A 161 -17.63 -58.59 -7.29
CA MET A 161 -18.35 -57.62 -8.11
C MET A 161 -18.76 -56.38 -7.31
N LYS A 162 -19.27 -56.56 -6.10
CA LYS A 162 -19.58 -55.45 -5.19
C LYS A 162 -18.33 -54.63 -4.84
N PHE A 163 -17.22 -55.30 -4.54
CA PHE A 163 -15.96 -54.62 -4.25
C PHE A 163 -15.46 -53.80 -5.45
N VAL A 164 -15.55 -54.34 -6.67
CA VAL A 164 -15.20 -53.60 -7.90
C VAL A 164 -16.10 -52.38 -8.11
N GLU A 165 -17.40 -52.49 -7.82
CA GLU A 165 -18.34 -51.37 -7.87
C GLU A 165 -17.98 -50.28 -6.85
N ASP A 166 -17.73 -50.66 -5.59
CA ASP A 166 -17.30 -49.76 -4.53
C ASP A 166 -15.96 -49.07 -4.87
N LEU A 167 -15.03 -49.80 -5.50
CA LEU A 167 -13.75 -49.26 -5.97
C LEU A 167 -13.94 -48.23 -7.08
N SER A 168 -14.83 -48.51 -8.03
CA SER A 168 -15.20 -47.57 -9.11
C SER A 168 -15.84 -46.30 -8.57
N LEU A 169 -16.75 -46.41 -7.60
CA LEU A 169 -17.34 -45.26 -6.90
C LEU A 169 -16.28 -44.46 -6.14
N THR A 170 -15.32 -45.15 -5.52
CA THR A 170 -14.20 -44.51 -4.82
C THR A 170 -13.31 -43.74 -5.78
N THR A 171 -12.99 -44.30 -6.95
CA THR A 171 -12.23 -43.61 -8.01
C THR A 171 -12.95 -42.34 -8.46
N LYS A 172 -14.27 -42.41 -8.72
CA LYS A 172 -15.05 -41.20 -9.09
C LYS A 172 -15.03 -40.12 -8.02
N LYS A 173 -15.11 -40.49 -6.74
CA LYS A 173 -14.99 -39.54 -5.62
C LYS A 173 -13.59 -38.93 -5.56
N LEU A 174 -12.55 -39.72 -5.86
CA LEU A 174 -11.16 -39.24 -5.90
C LEU A 174 -10.94 -38.23 -7.05
N ASP A 175 -11.50 -38.49 -8.23
CA ASP A 175 -11.46 -37.57 -9.36
C ASP A 175 -12.16 -36.24 -9.04
N THR A 176 -13.33 -36.32 -8.37
CA THR A 176 -14.05 -35.13 -7.90
C THR A 176 -13.21 -34.34 -6.90
N LEU A 177 -12.61 -35.03 -5.92
CA LEU A 177 -11.75 -34.40 -4.91
C LEU A 177 -10.51 -33.75 -5.55
N ALA A 178 -9.92 -34.37 -6.58
CA ALA A 178 -8.82 -33.77 -7.33
C ALA A 178 -9.23 -32.45 -8.01
N GLY A 179 -10.44 -32.41 -8.59
CA GLY A 179 -11.03 -31.18 -9.12
C GLY A 179 -11.25 -30.12 -8.05
N ASP A 180 -11.79 -30.49 -6.89
CA ASP A 180 -12.00 -29.56 -5.77
C ASP A 180 -10.68 -29.01 -5.22
N VAL A 181 -9.64 -29.83 -5.12
CA VAL A 181 -8.29 -29.40 -4.73
C VAL A 181 -7.73 -28.38 -5.71
N GLN A 182 -7.89 -28.62 -7.03
CA GLN A 182 -7.46 -27.66 -8.04
C GLN A 182 -8.22 -26.33 -7.93
N ASN A 183 -9.53 -26.37 -7.66
CA ASN A 183 -10.33 -25.17 -7.42
C ASN A 183 -9.87 -24.40 -6.18
N VAL A 184 -9.55 -25.10 -5.09
CA VAL A 184 -8.98 -24.49 -3.87
C VAL A 184 -7.63 -23.84 -4.16
N GLN A 185 -6.76 -24.48 -4.95
CA GLN A 185 -5.47 -23.91 -5.36
C GLN A 185 -5.63 -22.62 -6.19
N ASN A 186 -6.59 -22.61 -7.12
CA ASN A 186 -6.91 -21.42 -7.92
C ASN A 186 -7.44 -20.27 -7.05
N ASN A 187 -8.32 -20.59 -6.09
CA ASN A 187 -8.85 -19.63 -5.13
C ASN A 187 -7.73 -19.07 -4.23
N MET A 188 -6.80 -19.91 -3.76
CA MET A 188 -5.66 -19.49 -2.95
C MET A 188 -4.73 -18.53 -3.71
N SER A 189 -4.52 -18.80 -5.00
CA SER A 189 -3.75 -17.91 -5.89
C SER A 189 -4.43 -16.55 -6.04
N SER A 190 -5.76 -16.55 -6.21
CA SER A 190 -6.55 -15.32 -6.28
C SER A 190 -6.52 -14.53 -4.97
N LEU A 191 -6.51 -15.21 -3.82
CA LEU A 191 -6.41 -14.60 -2.50
C LEU A 191 -5.05 -13.93 -2.29
N SER A 192 -3.96 -14.56 -2.75
CA SER A 192 -2.62 -13.96 -2.70
C SER A 192 -2.52 -12.69 -3.54
N VAL A 193 -3.12 -12.66 -4.73
CA VAL A 193 -3.22 -11.44 -5.54
C VAL A 193 -4.05 -10.38 -4.84
N MET A 194 -5.16 -10.76 -4.19
CA MET A 194 -5.99 -9.84 -3.42
C MET A 194 -5.21 -9.23 -2.25
N GLU A 195 -4.44 -10.03 -1.52
CA GLU A 195 -3.58 -9.58 -0.43
C GLU A 195 -2.57 -8.51 -0.91
N SER A 196 -1.91 -8.74 -2.05
CA SER A 196 -1.03 -7.73 -2.65
C SER A 196 -1.78 -6.43 -2.97
N ARG A 197 -2.95 -6.51 -3.58
CA ARG A 197 -3.78 -5.34 -3.93
C ARG A 197 -4.24 -4.58 -2.69
N VAL A 198 -4.58 -5.29 -1.61
CA VAL A 198 -4.93 -4.68 -0.32
C VAL A 198 -3.72 -3.96 0.28
N ASN A 199 -2.54 -4.57 0.26
CA ASN A 199 -1.32 -3.94 0.74
C ASN A 199 -0.95 -2.68 -0.04
N ASP A 200 -1.12 -2.68 -1.36
CA ASP A 200 -0.92 -1.47 -2.17
C ASP A 200 -1.96 -0.38 -1.89
N ALA A 201 -3.22 -0.78 -1.64
CA ALA A 201 -4.26 0.16 -1.23
C ALA A 201 -3.92 0.81 0.11
N VAL A 202 -3.41 0.05 1.09
CA VAL A 202 -2.95 0.57 2.38
C VAL A 202 -1.83 1.59 2.18
N ARG A 203 -0.80 1.27 1.39
CA ARG A 203 0.30 2.21 1.09
C ARG A 203 -0.21 3.51 0.45
N ARG A 204 -1.19 3.43 -0.45
CA ARG A 204 -1.81 4.61 -1.05
C ARG A 204 -2.56 5.45 -0.03
N VAL A 205 -3.24 4.83 0.93
CA VAL A 205 -3.91 5.51 2.05
C VAL A 205 -2.88 6.22 2.93
N ASP A 206 -1.75 5.58 3.23
CA ASP A 206 -0.67 6.20 4.02
C ASP A 206 -0.11 7.45 3.32
N THR A 207 0.16 7.35 2.01
CA THR A 207 0.59 8.51 1.20
C THR A 207 -0.45 9.62 1.19
N LEU A 208 -1.74 9.29 1.02
CA LEU A 208 -2.82 10.28 1.08
C LEU A 208 -2.90 10.95 2.46
N SER A 209 -2.69 10.19 3.54
CA SER A 209 -2.64 10.72 4.90
C SER A 209 -1.49 11.72 5.12
N GLY A 210 -0.31 11.42 4.56
CA GLY A 210 0.84 12.34 4.54
C GLY A 210 0.55 13.63 3.75
N ASN A 211 -0.09 13.50 2.59
CA ASN A 211 -0.51 14.64 1.78
C ASN A 211 -1.54 15.52 2.52
N ILE A 212 -2.53 14.90 3.19
CA ILE A 212 -3.52 15.61 4.01
C ILE A 212 -2.83 16.40 5.13
N SER A 213 -1.87 15.79 5.83
CA SER A 213 -1.11 16.45 6.90
C SER A 213 -0.33 17.68 6.40
N THR A 214 0.24 17.58 5.19
CA THR A 214 0.94 18.68 4.53
C THR A 214 -0.03 19.81 4.15
N ILE A 215 -1.20 19.47 3.59
CA ILE A 215 -2.25 20.44 3.27
C ILE A 215 -2.75 21.16 4.53
N GLN A 216 -2.99 20.43 5.62
CA GLN A 216 -3.42 21.00 6.90
C GLN A 216 -2.39 22.00 7.45
N SER A 217 -1.10 21.67 7.33
CA SER A 217 -0.02 22.56 7.75
C SER A 217 0.02 23.85 6.93
N SER A 218 -0.11 23.74 5.61
CA SER A 218 -0.19 24.90 4.70
C SER A 218 -1.43 25.75 4.97
N LEU A 219 -2.59 25.13 5.22
CA LEU A 219 -3.83 25.83 5.57
C LEU A 219 -3.67 26.64 6.86
N SER A 220 -3.08 26.02 7.89
CA SER A 220 -2.80 26.70 9.16
C SER A 220 -1.85 27.89 8.99
N SER A 221 -0.86 27.79 8.09
CA SER A 221 0.03 28.89 7.77
C SER A 221 -0.70 30.04 7.06
N ASN A 222 -1.55 29.71 6.10
CA ASN A 222 -2.36 30.69 5.37
C ASN A 222 -3.34 31.40 6.30
N GLU A 223 -3.95 30.70 7.24
CA GLU A 223 -4.88 31.27 8.22
C GLU A 223 -4.20 32.33 9.11
N ARG A 224 -2.96 32.07 9.55
CA ARG A 224 -2.15 33.08 10.27
C ARG A 224 -1.78 34.28 9.41
N ALA A 225 -1.45 34.06 8.14
CA ALA A 225 -1.15 35.14 7.19
C ALA A 225 -2.39 36.02 6.95
N ILE A 226 -3.56 35.42 6.80
CA ILE A 226 -4.85 36.14 6.66
C ILE A 226 -5.15 36.94 7.93
N SER A 227 -4.95 36.37 9.12
CA SER A 227 -5.12 37.11 10.37
C SER A 227 -4.18 38.33 10.47
N THR A 228 -2.96 38.20 9.97
CA THR A 228 -2.00 39.32 9.92
C THR A 228 -2.45 40.39 8.93
N LEU A 229 -2.93 39.99 7.76
CA LEU A 229 -3.51 40.90 6.77
C LEU A 229 -4.73 41.65 7.34
N ASP A 230 -5.64 40.96 8.04
CA ASP A 230 -6.80 41.58 8.71
C ASP A 230 -6.36 42.68 9.67
N SER A 231 -5.35 42.40 10.52
CA SER A 231 -4.81 43.41 11.45
C SER A 231 -4.19 44.61 10.73
N THR A 232 -3.52 44.39 9.60
CA THR A 232 -2.92 45.45 8.78
C THR A 232 -4.00 46.32 8.15
N VAL A 233 -5.05 45.70 7.59
CA VAL A 233 -6.20 46.41 6.99
C VAL A 233 -6.92 47.26 8.03
N ARG A 234 -7.13 46.74 9.25
CA ARG A 234 -7.71 47.54 10.35
C ARG A 234 -6.85 48.75 10.71
N SER A 235 -5.53 48.58 10.78
CA SER A 235 -4.61 49.69 11.04
C SER A 235 -4.69 50.76 9.96
N LEU A 236 -4.69 50.36 8.68
CA LEU A 236 -4.83 51.29 7.56
C LEU A 236 -6.19 52.01 7.58
N SER A 237 -7.27 51.31 7.91
CA SER A 237 -8.60 51.92 8.07
C SER A 237 -8.60 53.01 9.15
N ASN A 238 -7.91 52.78 10.28
CA ASN A 238 -7.81 53.77 11.34
C ASN A 238 -6.98 54.99 10.91
N SER A 239 -5.85 54.78 10.23
CA SER A 239 -5.03 55.86 9.67
C SER A 239 -5.81 56.69 8.64
N LEU A 240 -6.60 56.05 7.78
CA LEU A 240 -7.43 56.75 6.81
C LEU A 240 -8.49 57.62 7.50
N SER A 241 -9.13 57.11 8.55
CA SER A 241 -10.08 57.87 9.36
C SER A 241 -9.44 59.09 10.04
N ASP A 242 -8.19 58.97 10.49
CA ASP A 242 -7.44 60.09 11.09
C ASP A 242 -7.08 61.15 10.05
N TYR A 243 -6.67 60.74 8.85
CA TYR A 243 -6.45 61.67 7.74
C TYR A 243 -7.71 62.41 7.32
N ASP A 244 -8.86 61.73 7.28
CA ASP A 244 -10.15 62.39 6.99
C ASP A 244 -10.47 63.47 8.04
N ALA A 245 -10.20 63.20 9.32
CA ALA A 245 -10.39 64.18 10.39
C ALA A 245 -9.43 65.39 10.27
N LYS A 246 -8.17 65.14 9.92
CA LYS A 246 -7.19 66.20 9.63
C LYS A 246 -7.59 67.03 8.42
N LEU A 247 -8.04 66.38 7.35
CA LEU A 247 -8.52 67.04 6.14
C LEU A 247 -9.71 67.95 6.46
N SER A 248 -10.69 67.46 7.22
CA SER A 248 -11.84 68.27 7.66
C SER A 248 -11.40 69.51 8.45
N THR A 249 -10.41 69.37 9.33
CA THR A 249 -9.85 70.48 10.11
C THR A 249 -9.15 71.52 9.21
N ILE A 250 -8.34 71.07 8.25
CA ILE A 250 -7.69 71.93 7.26
C ILE A 250 -8.74 72.65 6.41
N THR A 251 -9.79 71.96 5.96
CA THR A 251 -10.90 72.53 5.22
C THR A 251 -11.58 73.64 6.03
N ASN A 252 -11.89 73.41 7.30
CA ASN A 252 -12.52 74.43 8.16
C ASN A 252 -11.62 75.67 8.38
N ARG A 253 -10.31 75.46 8.58
CA ARG A 253 -9.35 76.56 8.68
C ARG A 253 -9.25 77.35 7.38
N ALA A 254 -9.23 76.67 6.23
CA ALA A 254 -9.21 77.33 4.93
C ALA A 254 -10.47 78.20 4.73
N SER A 255 -11.65 77.71 5.10
CA SER A 255 -12.89 78.50 5.09
C SER A 255 -12.82 79.70 6.03
N THR A 256 -12.24 79.54 7.22
CA THR A 256 -12.07 80.65 8.18
C THR A 256 -11.14 81.73 7.61
N ASN A 257 -9.98 81.33 7.11
CA ASN A 257 -9.03 82.25 6.48
C ASN A 257 -9.64 82.97 5.27
N ALA A 258 -10.48 82.29 4.48
CA ALA A 258 -11.18 82.92 3.36
C ALA A 258 -12.11 84.05 3.83
N MET A 259 -12.81 83.86 4.95
CA MET A 259 -13.65 84.92 5.56
C MET A 259 -12.81 86.08 6.09
N GLU A 260 -11.70 85.79 6.77
CA GLU A 260 -10.78 86.83 7.27
C GLU A 260 -10.20 87.66 6.12
N ILE A 261 -9.75 87.02 5.04
CA ILE A 261 -9.25 87.69 3.83
C ILE A 261 -10.33 88.59 3.21
N ALA A 262 -11.59 88.14 3.18
CA ALA A 262 -12.70 88.95 2.68
C ALA A 262 -12.91 90.21 3.53
N SER A 263 -12.89 90.08 4.87
CA SER A 263 -13.02 91.22 5.79
C SER A 263 -11.86 92.22 5.67
N ILE A 264 -10.63 91.71 5.50
CA ILE A 264 -9.46 92.56 5.25
C ILE A 264 -9.61 93.33 3.92
N ARG A 265 -10.09 92.68 2.86
CA ARG A 265 -10.34 93.34 1.57
C ARG A 265 -11.34 94.49 1.70
N GLU A 266 -12.42 94.29 2.45
CA GLU A 266 -13.43 95.33 2.70
C GLU A 266 -12.81 96.52 3.45
N SER A 267 -12.06 96.25 4.52
CA SER A 267 -11.33 97.29 5.26
C SER A 267 -10.35 98.07 4.36
N MET A 268 -9.64 97.37 3.46
CA MET A 268 -8.74 97.98 2.48
C MET A 268 -9.48 98.90 1.51
N THR A 269 -10.69 98.52 1.08
CA THR A 269 -11.56 99.38 0.25
C THR A 269 -11.94 100.66 0.99
N THR A 270 -12.32 100.57 2.26
CA THR A 270 -12.62 101.75 3.09
C THR A 270 -11.42 102.69 3.22
N ILE A 271 -10.25 102.15 3.59
CA ILE A 271 -9.01 102.93 3.72
C ILE A 271 -8.65 103.63 2.41
N SER A 272 -8.81 102.95 1.27
CA SER A 272 -8.57 103.55 -0.05
C SER A 272 -9.46 104.79 -0.29
N GLY A 273 -10.73 104.72 0.13
CA GLY A 273 -11.66 105.86 0.09
C GLY A 273 -11.25 107.01 1.01
N ASP A 274 -10.77 106.69 2.21
CA ASP A 274 -10.27 107.70 3.17
C ASP A 274 -9.02 108.41 2.63
N VAL A 275 -8.10 107.69 1.98
CA VAL A 275 -6.90 108.27 1.34
C VAL A 275 -7.28 109.26 0.25
N LEU A 276 -8.30 108.95 -0.57
CA LEU A 276 -8.81 109.89 -1.57
C LEU A 276 -9.37 111.16 -0.92
N SER A 277 -10.11 111.02 0.18
CA SER A 277 -10.67 112.14 0.94
C SER A 277 -9.58 113.04 1.53
N VAL A 278 -8.50 112.46 2.06
CA VAL A 278 -7.32 113.21 2.55
C VAL A 278 -6.66 113.99 1.42
N ARG A 279 -6.51 113.38 0.23
CA ARG A 279 -5.94 114.05 -0.94
C ARG A 279 -6.78 115.26 -1.36
N ASP A 280 -8.11 115.14 -1.34
CA ASP A 280 -8.99 116.26 -1.63
C ASP A 280 -8.88 117.40 -0.59
N LEU A 281 -8.73 117.05 0.69
CA LEU A 281 -8.44 118.03 1.74
C LEU A 281 -7.09 118.73 1.53
N GLN A 282 -6.04 118.01 1.16
CA GLN A 282 -4.74 118.60 0.82
C GLN A 282 -4.85 119.60 -0.33
N ASN A 283 -5.60 119.25 -1.39
CA ASN A 283 -5.86 120.15 -2.51
C ASN A 283 -6.61 121.43 -2.06
N LYS A 284 -7.59 121.29 -1.17
CA LYS A 284 -8.30 122.44 -0.55
C LYS A 284 -7.36 123.33 0.27
N ILE A 285 -6.49 122.74 1.08
CA ILE A 285 -5.50 123.48 1.88
C ILE A 285 -4.58 124.27 0.97
N ALA A 286 -4.00 123.65 -0.07
CA ALA A 286 -3.15 124.34 -1.03
C ALA A 286 -3.86 125.53 -1.71
N SER A 287 -5.15 125.37 -2.04
CA SER A 287 -5.97 126.48 -2.56
C SER A 287 -6.13 127.61 -1.54
N LEU A 288 -6.42 127.28 -0.28
CA LEU A 288 -6.54 128.28 0.80
C LEU A 288 -5.21 128.99 1.06
N GLU A 289 -4.09 128.27 1.08
CA GLU A 289 -2.75 128.85 1.22
C GLU A 289 -2.45 129.85 0.09
N SER A 290 -2.82 129.52 -1.15
CA SER A 290 -2.71 130.45 -2.28
C SER A 290 -3.62 131.68 -2.12
N GLN A 291 -4.85 131.50 -1.62
CA GLN A 291 -5.76 132.62 -1.31
C GLN A 291 -5.16 133.55 -0.23
N ILE A 292 -4.55 132.98 0.82
CA ILE A 292 -3.88 133.74 1.88
C ILE A 292 -2.68 134.51 1.33
N GLN A 293 -1.83 133.90 0.50
CA GLN A 293 -0.69 134.60 -0.13
C GLN A 293 -1.12 135.79 -1.01
N ASN A 294 -2.27 135.69 -1.67
CA ASN A 294 -2.80 136.74 -2.52
C ASN A 294 -3.59 137.82 -1.76
N MET A 295 -3.79 137.67 -0.45
CA MET A 295 -4.45 138.66 0.39
C MET A 295 -3.48 139.81 0.70
N LYS A 296 -3.48 140.85 -0.13
CA LYS A 296 -2.79 142.11 0.19
C LYS A 296 -3.55 142.87 1.30
N LEU A 297 -2.81 143.41 2.27
CA LEU A 297 -3.35 144.40 3.21
C LEU A 297 -4.05 145.53 2.42
N PRO A 298 -5.28 145.94 2.80
CA PRO A 298 -5.95 147.06 2.13
C PRO A 298 -5.05 148.29 2.17
N ALA A 299 -4.94 149.02 1.07
CA ALA A 299 -4.06 150.19 0.94
C ALA A 299 -4.27 151.24 2.07
N GLU A 300 -5.48 151.29 2.61
CA GLU A 300 -5.86 152.11 3.77
C GLU A 300 -5.10 151.75 5.07
N ALA A 301 -4.87 150.46 5.32
CA ALA A 301 -4.13 149.99 6.49
C ALA A 301 -2.63 150.29 6.37
N THR A 302 -2.08 150.19 5.15
CA THR A 302 -0.69 150.54 4.85
C THR A 302 -0.46 152.05 4.97
N SER A 303 -1.39 152.86 4.45
CA SER A 303 -1.36 154.33 4.54
C SER A 303 -1.37 154.83 6.00
N LYS A 304 -2.20 154.25 6.87
CA LYS A 304 -2.22 154.59 8.31
C LYS A 304 -0.92 154.23 9.04
N LEU A 305 -0.21 153.18 8.60
CA LEU A 305 1.08 152.79 9.18
C LEU A 305 2.20 153.76 8.79
N ASP A 306 2.17 154.25 7.55
CA ASP A 306 3.08 155.28 7.05
C ASP A 306 2.84 156.64 7.73
N GLU A 307 1.56 157.01 7.95
CA GLU A 307 1.18 158.21 8.70
C GLU A 307 1.66 158.16 10.16
N LEU A 308 1.56 156.99 10.80
CA LEU A 308 2.05 156.79 12.16
C LEU A 308 3.58 156.89 12.24
N SER A 309 4.30 156.36 11.25
CA SER A 309 5.77 156.49 11.15
C SER A 309 6.21 157.94 10.91
N ALA A 310 5.45 158.71 10.14
CA ALA A 310 5.72 160.14 9.94
C ALA A 310 5.59 160.95 11.24
N ARG A 311 4.57 160.65 12.07
CA ARG A 311 4.39 161.30 13.40
C ARG A 311 5.53 160.97 14.37
N VAL A 312 6.07 159.75 14.32
CA VAL A 312 7.24 159.35 15.13
C VAL A 312 8.50 160.14 14.73
N ASN A 313 8.68 160.40 13.44
CA ASN A 313 9.80 161.20 12.95
C ASN A 313 9.68 162.69 13.31
N THR A 314 8.48 163.25 13.39
CA THR A 314 8.26 164.64 13.89
C THR A 314 8.61 164.78 15.37
N ILE A 315 8.23 163.82 16.21
CA ILE A 315 8.57 163.80 17.65
C ILE A 315 10.09 163.71 17.87
N THR A 316 10.82 163.08 16.95
CA THR A 316 12.29 162.96 17.00
C THR A 316 12.99 164.30 16.71
N SER A 317 12.34 165.24 16.01
CA SER A 317 12.91 166.55 15.65
C SER A 317 12.81 167.61 16.75
N ASP A 318 11.85 167.49 17.69
CA ASP A 318 11.62 168.49 18.75
C ASP A 318 12.53 168.30 19.99
N TYR A 319 13.35 167.25 20.03
CA TYR A 319 14.09 166.81 21.22
C TYR A 319 15.55 167.29 21.32
N ALA A 320 16.04 168.16 20.42
CA ALA A 320 17.47 168.54 20.34
C ALA A 320 17.94 169.70 21.23
N LYS A 321 17.16 170.12 22.25
CA LYS A 321 17.65 171.06 23.29
C LYS A 321 17.14 170.66 24.67
N ILE A 322 17.97 169.93 25.42
CA ILE A 322 18.11 170.00 26.90
C ILE A 322 19.40 169.24 27.21
N GLY A 323 20.49 170.00 27.35
CA GLY A 323 21.83 169.51 27.69
C GLY A 323 22.04 169.29 29.20
N ASP A 324 20.99 169.25 30.03
CA ASP A 324 21.14 169.43 31.48
C ASP A 324 20.61 168.29 32.35
N LEU A 325 20.50 167.05 31.86
CA LEU A 325 20.15 165.88 32.72
C LEU A 325 21.12 164.71 32.59
N GLN A 326 22.41 165.03 32.56
CA GLN A 326 23.50 164.08 32.43
C GLN A 326 23.87 163.34 33.75
N ASN A 327 22.97 163.18 34.74
CA ASN A 327 23.41 162.61 36.03
C ASN A 327 22.46 161.78 36.90
N TYR A 328 21.35 161.22 36.41
CA TYR A 328 20.66 160.16 37.18
C TYR A 328 20.09 159.05 36.30
N VAL A 329 20.40 157.80 36.67
CA VAL A 329 19.80 156.56 36.14
C VAL A 329 18.28 156.68 36.20
N THR A 330 17.60 156.58 35.06
CA THR A 330 16.15 156.68 35.01
C THR A 330 15.50 155.30 34.94
N LYS A 331 14.22 155.24 35.29
CA LYS A 331 13.38 154.01 35.31
C LYS A 331 13.38 153.27 33.95
N THR A 332 13.76 153.94 32.86
CA THR A 332 13.96 153.37 31.52
C THR A 332 15.23 152.52 31.44
N ASP A 333 16.32 152.90 32.10
CA ASP A 333 17.57 152.13 32.14
C ASP A 333 17.39 150.84 32.97
N LEU A 334 16.57 150.88 34.03
CA LEU A 334 16.18 149.69 34.80
C LEU A 334 15.20 148.78 34.03
N LYS A 335 14.34 149.32 33.17
CA LYS A 335 13.42 148.54 32.32
C LYS A 335 14.12 147.95 31.09
N ALA A 336 15.13 148.64 30.55
CA ALA A 336 16.00 148.12 29.50
C ALA A 336 16.97 147.05 30.02
N ASN A 337 17.51 147.19 31.24
CA ASN A 337 18.26 146.10 31.90
C ASN A 337 17.37 144.91 32.31
N LEU A 338 16.05 145.11 32.48
CA LEU A 338 15.09 144.02 32.64
C LEU A 338 14.80 143.29 31.31
N ASN A 339 14.96 143.96 30.17
CA ASN A 339 14.83 143.36 28.83
C ASN A 339 16.17 142.82 28.26
N LEU A 340 17.31 143.24 28.84
CA LEU A 340 18.63 142.62 28.65
C LEU A 340 18.84 141.37 29.52
N TYR A 341 17.93 141.08 30.46
CA TYR A 341 17.63 139.70 30.85
C TYR A 341 16.95 139.00 29.66
N ALA A 342 17.78 138.72 28.65
CA ALA A 342 17.56 137.87 27.49
C ALA A 342 17.35 136.42 27.92
N GLY A 343 16.34 136.22 28.75
CA GLY A 343 15.86 134.93 29.18
C GLY A 343 14.48 134.64 28.61
N ILE A 344 13.58 135.62 28.45
CA ILE A 344 12.16 135.28 28.18
C ILE A 344 11.94 134.75 26.76
N ASP A 345 12.50 135.36 25.72
CA ASP A 345 12.34 134.87 24.34
C ASP A 345 13.13 133.57 24.09
N GLU A 346 14.35 133.47 24.64
CA GLU A 346 15.20 132.29 24.52
C GLU A 346 14.66 131.14 25.39
N LEU A 347 14.08 131.42 26.55
CA LEU A 347 13.34 130.46 27.38
C LEU A 347 12.01 130.07 26.72
N ALA A 348 11.34 130.96 25.98
CA ALA A 348 10.16 130.64 25.19
C ALA A 348 10.51 129.73 24.01
N LYS A 349 11.64 129.96 23.31
CA LYS A 349 12.17 129.05 22.29
C LYS A 349 12.55 127.70 22.88
N VAL A 350 13.27 127.68 24.00
CA VAL A 350 13.61 126.44 24.73
C VAL A 350 12.34 125.70 25.17
N LYS A 351 11.31 126.40 25.65
CA LYS A 351 10.01 125.82 26.02
C LYS A 351 9.32 125.17 24.81
N SER A 352 9.23 125.87 23.68
CA SER A 352 8.65 125.33 22.45
C SER A 352 9.44 124.12 21.91
N SER A 353 10.77 124.17 21.95
CA SER A 353 11.62 123.02 21.60
C SER A 353 11.44 121.85 22.55
N ASN A 354 11.25 122.10 23.85
CA ASN A 354 11.00 121.05 24.85
C ASN A 354 9.61 120.42 24.68
N GLU A 355 8.59 121.22 24.33
CA GLU A 355 7.24 120.73 23.98
C GLU A 355 7.27 119.83 22.72
N LEU A 356 8.06 120.20 21.71
CA LEU A 356 8.29 119.37 20.52
C LEU A 356 9.02 118.05 20.87
N LEU A 357 10.11 118.12 21.66
CA LEU A 357 10.84 116.94 22.12
C LEU A 357 9.97 115.97 22.91
N ILE A 358 9.07 116.48 23.77
CA ILE A 358 8.10 115.66 24.50
C ILE A 358 7.19 114.93 23.51
N LYS A 359 6.68 115.63 22.51
CA LYS A 359 5.79 115.06 21.49
C LYS A 359 6.49 114.00 20.62
N ASP A 360 7.76 114.21 20.29
CA ASP A 360 8.58 113.25 19.56
C ASP A 360 8.83 112.00 20.41
N ILE A 361 9.14 112.15 21.70
CA ILE A 361 9.31 111.03 22.64
C ILE A 361 8.01 110.24 22.82
N GLU A 362 6.86 110.91 22.91
CA GLU A 362 5.55 110.25 22.98
C GLU A 362 5.25 109.45 21.72
N THR A 363 5.59 110.00 20.55
CA THR A 363 5.45 109.30 19.25
C THR A 363 6.35 108.07 19.20
N LEU A 364 7.63 108.22 19.52
CA LEU A 364 8.60 107.11 19.60
C LEU A 364 8.15 106.02 20.56
N ARG A 365 7.61 106.38 21.73
CA ARG A 365 7.09 105.42 22.71
C ARG A 365 5.89 104.64 22.17
N LYS A 366 5.01 105.32 21.42
CA LYS A 366 3.86 104.68 20.77
C LYS A 366 4.32 103.71 19.67
N ASP A 367 5.28 104.13 18.86
CA ASP A 367 5.85 103.31 17.79
C ASP A 367 6.55 102.07 18.36
N PHE A 368 7.38 102.24 19.39
CA PHE A 368 7.99 101.10 20.10
C PHE A 368 6.95 100.13 20.66
N SER A 369 5.85 100.65 21.24
CA SER A 369 4.78 99.80 21.78
C SER A 369 4.06 99.02 20.68
N SER A 370 3.84 99.65 19.53
CA SER A 370 3.28 99.00 18.34
C SER A 370 4.19 97.89 17.82
N GLU A 371 5.48 98.19 17.62
CA GLU A 371 6.48 97.24 17.12
C GLU A 371 6.61 96.02 18.07
N THR A 372 6.63 96.27 19.38
CA THR A 372 6.68 95.20 20.40
C THR A 372 5.43 94.32 20.34
N GLY A 373 4.26 94.92 20.05
CA GLY A 373 3.01 94.19 19.84
C GLY A 373 3.05 93.28 18.61
N ILE A 374 3.57 93.78 17.49
CA ILE A 374 3.76 93.01 16.25
C ILE A 374 4.70 91.84 16.49
N ILE A 375 5.89 92.10 17.07
CA ILE A 375 6.89 91.06 17.39
C ILE A 375 6.28 89.98 18.29
N LYS A 376 5.49 90.36 19.30
CA LYS A 376 4.81 89.39 20.17
C LYS A 376 3.78 88.54 19.41
N GLY A 377 3.07 89.16 18.46
CA GLY A 377 2.17 88.46 17.54
C GLY A 377 2.91 87.44 16.67
N ASP A 378 4.03 87.84 16.07
CA ASP A 378 4.87 86.99 15.22
C ASP A 378 5.48 85.83 16.00
N ILE A 379 5.97 86.06 17.22
CA ILE A 379 6.42 84.99 18.11
C ILE A 379 5.29 84.00 18.38
N GLY A 380 4.07 84.49 18.67
CA GLY A 380 2.91 83.62 18.87
C GLY A 380 2.54 82.80 17.63
N ASN A 381 2.63 83.40 16.44
CA ASN A 381 2.43 82.71 15.16
C ASN A 381 3.50 81.63 14.94
N LEU A 382 4.77 81.94 15.15
CA LEU A 382 5.87 80.99 15.02
C LEU A 382 5.71 79.81 15.99
N GLN A 383 5.29 80.07 17.22
CA GLN A 383 5.11 79.02 18.22
C GLN A 383 3.97 78.06 17.85
N ARG A 384 2.87 78.58 17.27
CA ARG A 384 1.82 77.73 16.69
C ARG A 384 2.34 76.89 15.52
N SER A 385 3.14 77.47 14.62
CA SER A 385 3.75 76.75 13.51
C SER A 385 4.70 75.65 13.99
N ILE A 386 5.52 75.92 15.01
CA ILE A 386 6.43 74.92 15.63
C ILE A 386 5.62 73.76 16.21
N ASN A 387 4.54 74.05 16.93
CA ASN A 387 3.70 73.00 17.51
C ASN A 387 3.06 72.12 16.43
N ALA A 388 2.55 72.73 15.35
CA ALA A 388 2.00 71.99 14.21
C ALA A 388 3.07 71.11 13.52
N ILE A 389 4.30 71.62 13.38
CA ILE A 389 5.42 70.83 12.84
C ILE A 389 5.73 69.64 13.74
N ASN A 390 5.77 69.82 15.06
CA ASN A 390 6.04 68.73 16.00
C ASN A 390 4.96 67.64 15.95
N GLU A 391 3.69 68.01 15.80
CA GLU A 391 2.61 67.04 15.58
C GLU A 391 2.83 66.25 14.27
N ILE A 392 3.16 66.94 13.16
CA ILE A 392 3.46 66.30 11.88
C ILE A 392 4.64 65.34 12.00
N VAL A 393 5.71 65.73 12.69
CA VAL A 393 6.88 64.86 12.94
C VAL A 393 6.47 63.60 13.69
N THR A 394 5.67 63.74 14.75
CA THR A 394 5.17 62.60 15.54
C THR A 394 4.33 61.65 14.67
N ILE A 395 3.49 62.19 13.79
CA ILE A 395 2.69 61.40 12.85
C ILE A 395 3.61 60.61 11.89
N HIS A 396 4.59 61.28 11.28
CA HIS A 396 5.53 60.63 10.38
C HIS A 396 6.40 59.57 11.09
N GLU A 397 6.78 59.77 12.34
CA GLU A 397 7.50 58.75 13.13
C GLU A 397 6.66 57.48 13.32
N ASN A 398 5.36 57.63 13.58
CA ASN A 398 4.44 56.50 13.68
C ASN A 398 4.23 55.79 12.33
N GLU A 399 4.08 56.55 11.25
CA GLU A 399 4.00 56.00 9.88
C GLU A 399 5.28 55.23 9.53
N LEU A 400 6.46 55.77 9.87
CA LEU A 400 7.75 55.12 9.66
C LEU A 400 7.85 53.80 10.45
N ALA A 401 7.37 53.77 11.68
CA ALA A 401 7.32 52.55 12.48
C ALA A 401 6.40 51.49 11.84
N SER A 402 5.24 51.89 11.33
CA SER A 402 4.33 51.01 10.59
C SER A 402 4.99 50.46 9.32
N VAL A 403 5.64 51.32 8.53
CA VAL A 403 6.38 50.90 7.32
C VAL A 403 7.48 49.89 7.69
N LYS A 404 8.23 50.12 8.78
CA LYS A 404 9.26 49.19 9.26
C LYS A 404 8.69 47.82 9.63
N SER A 405 7.49 47.78 10.21
CA SER A 405 6.76 46.54 10.48
C SER A 405 6.40 45.82 9.18
N SER A 406 5.81 46.52 8.21
CA SER A 406 5.47 45.96 6.90
C SER A 406 6.69 45.40 6.16
N VAL A 407 7.83 46.10 6.21
CA VAL A 407 9.10 45.61 5.64
C VAL A 407 9.55 44.30 6.29
N SER A 408 9.37 44.17 7.61
CA SER A 408 9.71 42.94 8.33
C SER A 408 8.81 41.77 7.89
N THR A 409 7.50 42.01 7.71
CA THR A 409 6.56 41.03 7.16
C THR A 409 6.96 40.58 5.75
N VAL A 410 7.31 41.54 4.87
CA VAL A 410 7.77 41.23 3.50
C VAL A 410 9.05 40.39 3.52
N SER A 411 9.97 40.66 4.45
CA SER A 411 11.19 39.85 4.62
C SER A 411 10.87 38.40 5.01
N SER A 412 9.89 38.19 5.91
CA SER A 412 9.43 36.84 6.27
C SER A 412 8.81 36.12 5.07
N LEU A 413 7.92 36.78 4.34
CA LEU A 413 7.27 36.21 3.14
C LEU A 413 8.31 35.81 2.08
N ARG A 414 9.36 36.60 1.90
CA ARG A 414 10.47 36.25 0.99
C ARG A 414 11.21 34.98 1.44
N SER A 415 11.41 34.81 2.75
CA SER A 415 12.01 33.59 3.31
C SER A 415 11.11 32.38 3.05
N ASP A 416 9.81 32.52 3.33
CA ASP A 416 8.82 31.45 3.09
C ASP A 416 8.75 31.06 1.61
N LEU A 417 8.77 32.04 0.70
CA LEU A 417 8.80 31.80 -0.74
C LEU A 417 10.06 31.03 -1.17
N THR A 418 11.21 31.35 -0.57
CA THR A 418 12.47 30.65 -0.86
C THR A 418 12.40 29.19 -0.39
N ALA A 419 11.84 28.94 0.80
CA ALA A 419 11.63 27.60 1.31
C ALA A 419 10.64 26.79 0.45
N LEU A 420 9.55 27.43 -0.01
CA LEU A 420 8.58 26.81 -0.91
C LEU A 420 9.22 26.43 -2.25
N ASN A 421 10.05 27.32 -2.82
CA ASN A 421 10.77 27.05 -4.06
C ASN A 421 11.73 25.85 -3.91
N SER A 422 12.41 25.74 -2.77
CA SER A 422 13.26 24.58 -2.48
C SER A 422 12.46 23.28 -2.39
N LYS A 423 11.29 23.29 -1.74
CA LYS A 423 10.38 22.12 -1.69
C LYS A 423 9.88 21.73 -3.08
N PHE A 424 9.52 22.71 -3.90
CA PHE A 424 9.07 22.47 -5.27
C PHE A 424 10.14 21.77 -6.11
N ASN A 425 11.38 22.24 -6.01
CA ASN A 425 12.52 21.61 -6.71
C ASN A 425 12.74 20.18 -6.21
N ALA A 426 12.70 19.93 -4.90
CA ALA A 426 12.85 18.59 -4.35
C ALA A 426 11.74 17.63 -4.80
N LEU A 427 10.49 18.12 -4.90
CA LEU A 427 9.37 17.34 -5.42
C LEU A 427 9.56 16.99 -6.91
N THR A 428 10.05 17.96 -7.69
CA THR A 428 10.36 17.78 -9.11
C THR A 428 11.46 16.72 -9.30
N ASP A 429 12.52 16.80 -8.51
CA ASP A 429 13.61 15.81 -8.53
C ASP A 429 13.11 14.42 -8.12
N GLN A 430 12.22 14.33 -7.14
CA GLN A 430 11.62 13.06 -6.72
C GLN A 430 10.76 12.46 -7.83
N GLN A 431 9.91 13.26 -8.49
CA GLN A 431 9.11 12.79 -9.62
C GLN A 431 9.98 12.30 -10.79
N ALA A 432 11.10 12.96 -11.06
CA ALA A 432 12.05 12.50 -12.08
C ALA A 432 12.63 11.12 -11.73
N LYS A 433 13.04 10.91 -10.47
CA LYS A 433 13.52 9.60 -9.99
C LYS A 433 12.45 8.52 -10.09
N ASP A 434 11.23 8.81 -9.66
CA ASP A 434 10.12 7.85 -9.71
C ASP A 434 9.78 7.47 -11.16
N PHE A 435 9.82 8.43 -12.09
CA PHE A 435 9.64 8.16 -13.51
C PHE A 435 10.73 7.23 -14.07
N THR A 436 12.00 7.48 -13.74
CA THR A 436 13.11 6.60 -14.14
C THR A 436 12.97 5.19 -13.54
N ALA A 437 12.57 5.07 -12.27
CA ALA A 437 12.35 3.78 -11.62
C ALA A 437 11.19 3.00 -12.27
N ASN A 438 10.11 3.70 -12.64
CA ASN A 438 8.99 3.09 -13.35
C ASN A 438 9.39 2.63 -14.76
N GLN A 439 10.17 3.43 -15.48
CA GLN A 439 10.70 3.03 -16.79
C GLN A 439 11.58 1.77 -16.69
N ALA A 440 12.44 1.70 -15.68
CA ALA A 440 13.26 0.51 -15.43
C ALA A 440 12.42 -0.73 -15.09
N SER A 441 11.39 -0.56 -14.26
CA SER A 441 10.47 -1.65 -13.90
C SER A 441 9.66 -2.14 -15.10
N LEU A 442 9.27 -1.24 -16.01
CA LEU A 442 8.59 -1.61 -17.25
C LEU A 442 9.52 -2.41 -18.18
N ALA A 443 10.77 -1.99 -18.32
CA ALA A 443 11.76 -2.71 -19.11
C ALA A 443 12.04 -4.12 -18.55
N ASP A 444 12.12 -4.27 -17.22
CA ASP A 444 12.23 -5.59 -16.58
C ASP A 444 11.00 -6.47 -16.85
N LEU A 445 9.80 -5.90 -16.74
CA LEU A 445 8.56 -6.62 -17.04
C LEU A 445 8.51 -7.08 -18.50
N GLU A 446 8.90 -6.23 -19.45
CA GLU A 446 8.99 -6.59 -20.88
C GLU A 446 9.98 -7.74 -21.10
N ALA A 447 11.15 -7.71 -20.44
CA ALA A 447 12.13 -8.79 -20.51
C ALA A 447 11.57 -10.11 -19.98
N ARG A 448 10.93 -10.10 -18.80
CA ARG A 448 10.31 -11.29 -18.19
C ARG A 448 9.15 -11.83 -19.03
N MET A 449 8.37 -10.96 -19.64
CA MET A 449 7.29 -11.35 -20.56
C MET A 449 7.84 -12.05 -21.80
N ASN A 450 8.92 -11.51 -22.40
CA ASN A 450 9.59 -12.12 -23.54
C ASN A 450 10.19 -13.49 -23.19
N GLU A 451 10.83 -13.60 -22.02
CA GLU A 451 11.36 -14.88 -21.53
C GLU A 451 10.24 -15.92 -21.32
N SER A 452 9.13 -15.52 -20.70
CA SER A 452 7.96 -16.38 -20.53
C SER A 452 7.37 -16.83 -21.86
N MET A 453 7.31 -15.95 -22.87
CA MET A 453 6.83 -16.31 -24.21
C MET A 453 7.77 -17.28 -24.92
N ASN A 454 9.09 -17.10 -24.79
CA ASN A 454 10.07 -18.03 -25.34
C ASN A 454 9.95 -19.42 -24.71
N MET A 455 9.78 -19.48 -23.38
CA MET A 455 9.55 -20.74 -22.66
C MET A 455 8.25 -21.42 -23.09
N LEU A 456 7.17 -20.65 -23.27
CA LEU A 456 5.91 -21.18 -23.76
C LEU A 456 6.06 -21.75 -25.17
N ASN A 457 6.70 -21.03 -26.09
CA ASN A 457 6.97 -21.49 -27.44
C ASN A 457 7.79 -22.79 -27.44
N ALA A 458 8.85 -22.88 -26.64
CA ALA A 458 9.66 -24.09 -26.51
C ALA A 458 8.84 -25.28 -25.98
N SER A 459 7.95 -25.05 -25.01
CA SER A 459 7.05 -26.08 -24.46
C SER A 459 6.03 -26.56 -25.50
N VAL A 460 5.49 -25.64 -26.30
CA VAL A 460 4.58 -25.96 -27.41
C VAL A 460 5.29 -26.78 -28.47
N GLU A 461 6.49 -26.36 -28.91
CA GLU A 461 7.31 -27.12 -29.86
C GLU A 461 7.63 -28.53 -29.36
N ALA A 462 8.02 -28.67 -28.09
CA ALA A 462 8.27 -29.98 -27.48
C ALA A 462 7.01 -30.87 -27.47
N SER A 463 5.84 -30.28 -27.20
CA SER A 463 4.57 -31.00 -27.22
C SER A 463 4.18 -31.43 -28.63
N LEU A 464 4.34 -30.55 -29.63
CA LEU A 464 4.12 -30.86 -31.04
C LEU A 464 5.06 -31.97 -31.52
N SER A 465 6.33 -31.95 -31.12
CA SER A 465 7.29 -32.99 -31.44
C SER A 465 6.86 -34.36 -30.87
N LYS A 466 6.40 -34.41 -29.62
CA LYS A 466 5.84 -35.64 -29.02
C LYS A 466 4.60 -36.15 -29.76
N ILE A 467 3.69 -35.25 -30.14
CA ILE A 467 2.51 -35.60 -30.94
C ILE A 467 2.92 -36.20 -32.28
N SER A 468 3.89 -35.58 -32.97
CA SER A 468 4.43 -36.10 -34.24
C SER A 468 4.99 -37.51 -34.07
N LEU A 469 5.83 -37.75 -33.06
CA LEU A 469 6.37 -39.10 -32.77
C LEU A 469 5.27 -40.12 -32.45
N GLY A 470 4.25 -39.70 -31.71
CA GLY A 470 3.07 -40.52 -31.45
C GLY A 470 2.32 -40.87 -32.75
N MET A 471 2.16 -39.91 -33.65
CA MET A 471 1.51 -40.10 -34.95
C MET A 471 2.31 -41.05 -35.85
N ASP A 472 3.63 -40.92 -35.88
CA ASP A 472 4.53 -41.84 -36.60
C ASP A 472 4.42 -43.27 -36.05
N THR A 473 4.31 -43.40 -34.74
CA THR A 473 4.10 -44.71 -34.07
C THR A 473 2.75 -45.32 -34.46
N VAL A 474 1.67 -44.53 -34.43
CA VAL A 474 0.34 -44.97 -34.87
C VAL A 474 0.34 -45.37 -36.34
N ASN A 475 0.94 -44.58 -37.22
CA ASN A 475 1.06 -44.89 -38.65
C ASN A 475 1.83 -46.19 -38.89
N THR A 476 2.92 -46.40 -38.15
CA THR A 476 3.70 -47.65 -38.20
C THR A 476 2.85 -48.85 -37.78
N GLN A 477 2.09 -48.73 -36.69
CA GLN A 477 1.22 -49.80 -36.23
C GLN A 477 0.06 -50.06 -37.21
N LEU A 478 -0.51 -49.01 -37.80
CA LEU A 478 -1.54 -49.14 -38.84
C LEU A 478 -1.00 -49.92 -40.05
N GLY A 479 0.22 -49.61 -40.49
CA GLY A 479 0.88 -50.36 -41.56
C GLY A 479 1.11 -51.84 -41.24
N LYS A 480 1.49 -52.15 -39.99
CA LYS A 480 1.57 -53.55 -39.51
C LYS A 480 0.21 -54.24 -39.55
N ASN A 481 -0.81 -53.61 -38.98
CA ASN A 481 -2.17 -54.14 -38.97
C ASN A 481 -2.70 -54.36 -40.40
N GLU A 482 -2.43 -53.44 -41.33
CA GLU A 482 -2.81 -53.60 -42.73
C GLU A 482 -2.13 -54.83 -43.37
N SER A 483 -0.84 -55.05 -43.07
CA SER A 483 -0.10 -56.24 -43.52
C SER A 483 -0.67 -57.53 -42.94
N GLU A 484 -0.99 -57.54 -41.64
CA GLU A 484 -1.62 -58.68 -40.97
C GLU A 484 -3.01 -58.98 -41.54
N ILE A 485 -3.82 -57.96 -41.78
CA ILE A 485 -5.13 -58.09 -42.44
C ILE A 485 -4.97 -58.68 -43.84
N LYS A 486 -3.99 -58.23 -44.63
CA LYS A 486 -3.69 -58.81 -45.95
C LYS A 486 -3.31 -60.29 -45.83
N ALA A 487 -2.43 -60.64 -44.88
CA ALA A 487 -2.03 -62.03 -44.65
C ALA A 487 -3.22 -62.91 -44.22
N LEU A 488 -4.07 -62.41 -43.32
CA LEU A 488 -5.31 -63.08 -42.92
C LEU A 488 -6.25 -63.29 -44.12
N LYS A 489 -6.43 -62.27 -44.96
CA LYS A 489 -7.22 -62.39 -46.18
C LYS A 489 -6.70 -63.49 -47.10
N THR A 490 -5.39 -63.52 -47.37
CA THR A 490 -4.79 -64.60 -48.18
C THR A 490 -5.00 -65.99 -47.56
N ARG A 491 -4.92 -66.12 -46.23
CA ARG A 491 -5.22 -67.38 -45.54
C ARG A 491 -6.70 -67.77 -45.67
N THR A 492 -7.61 -66.80 -45.55
CA THR A 492 -9.04 -67.00 -45.77
C THR A 492 -9.33 -67.46 -47.20
N ASP A 493 -8.78 -66.77 -48.21
CA ASP A 493 -8.94 -67.15 -49.63
C ASP A 493 -8.41 -68.59 -49.88
N SER A 494 -7.29 -68.95 -49.24
CA SER A 494 -6.74 -70.31 -49.31
C SER A 494 -7.65 -71.35 -48.63
N LEU A 495 -8.20 -71.03 -47.46
CA LEU A 495 -9.16 -71.89 -46.77
C LEU A 495 -10.44 -72.07 -47.58
N GLU A 496 -10.96 -71.00 -48.18
CA GLU A 496 -12.13 -71.02 -49.07
C GLU A 496 -11.88 -71.92 -50.28
N SER A 497 -10.71 -71.83 -50.92
CA SER A 497 -10.30 -72.73 -52.01
C SER A 497 -10.23 -74.20 -51.58
N ARG A 498 -9.64 -74.48 -50.42
CA ARG A 498 -9.58 -75.84 -49.84
C ARG A 498 -10.96 -76.38 -49.49
N LEU A 499 -11.82 -75.54 -48.94
CA LEU A 499 -13.21 -75.89 -48.62
C LEU A 499 -13.96 -76.22 -49.91
N ASN A 500 -13.87 -75.38 -50.93
CA ASN A 500 -14.51 -75.61 -52.22
C ASN A 500 -14.02 -76.91 -52.87
N THR A 501 -12.71 -77.19 -52.80
CA THR A 501 -12.15 -78.48 -53.27
C THR A 501 -12.74 -79.67 -52.51
N THR A 502 -12.89 -79.54 -51.18
CA THR A 502 -13.49 -80.58 -50.34
C THR A 502 -14.96 -80.79 -50.68
N VAL A 503 -15.72 -79.71 -50.89
CA VAL A 503 -17.11 -79.75 -51.35
C VAL A 503 -17.22 -80.46 -52.70
N VAL A 504 -16.40 -80.09 -53.69
CA VAL A 504 -16.36 -80.75 -55.01
C VAL A 504 -16.02 -82.24 -54.89
N ASN A 505 -15.07 -82.61 -54.04
CA ASN A 505 -14.73 -84.00 -53.79
C ASN A 505 -15.88 -84.76 -53.12
N LEU A 506 -16.55 -84.16 -52.14
CA LEU A 506 -17.74 -84.72 -51.50
C LEU A 506 -18.89 -84.89 -52.48
N GLU A 507 -19.15 -83.91 -53.34
CA GLU A 507 -20.13 -84.01 -54.44
C GLU A 507 -19.78 -85.15 -55.41
N ARG A 508 -18.49 -85.31 -55.75
CA ARG A 508 -18.03 -86.45 -56.55
C ARG A 508 -18.26 -87.78 -55.83
N TYR A 509 -17.93 -87.89 -54.54
CA TYR A 509 -18.17 -89.10 -53.76
C TYR A 509 -19.67 -89.42 -53.64
N LEU A 510 -20.51 -88.41 -53.43
CA LEU A 510 -21.97 -88.55 -53.47
C LEU A 510 -22.45 -89.06 -54.83
N LYS A 511 -21.93 -88.51 -55.92
CA LYS A 511 -22.29 -88.93 -57.28
C LYS A 511 -21.81 -90.35 -57.60
N ILE A 512 -20.63 -90.74 -57.13
CA ILE A 512 -20.13 -92.12 -57.24
C ILE A 512 -20.99 -93.07 -56.40
N ALA A 513 -21.33 -92.70 -55.16
CA ALA A 513 -22.21 -93.50 -54.32
C ALA A 513 -23.62 -93.64 -54.93
N ASP A 514 -24.16 -92.58 -55.54
CA ASP A 514 -25.43 -92.62 -56.27
C ASP A 514 -25.34 -93.52 -57.52
N LEU A 515 -24.21 -93.48 -58.24
CA LEU A 515 -23.90 -94.37 -59.38
C LEU A 515 -23.62 -95.82 -58.99
N GLU A 516 -23.10 -96.10 -57.78
CA GLU A 516 -22.87 -97.46 -57.26
C GLU A 516 -24.13 -98.05 -56.62
N THR A 517 -24.99 -97.20 -56.04
CA THR A 517 -26.29 -97.62 -55.49
C THR A 517 -27.35 -97.77 -56.57
N GLN A 518 -27.32 -97.00 -57.66
CA GLN A 518 -28.19 -97.16 -58.84
C GLN A 518 -28.25 -98.61 -59.37
N PRO A 519 -27.14 -99.29 -59.72
CA PRO A 519 -27.17 -100.68 -60.19
C PRO A 519 -27.58 -101.66 -59.09
N VAL A 520 -27.35 -101.35 -57.80
CA VAL A 520 -27.83 -102.20 -56.69
C VAL A 520 -29.33 -102.04 -56.49
N ILE A 521 -29.87 -100.82 -56.61
CA ILE A 521 -31.31 -100.52 -56.57
C ILE A 521 -31.99 -101.12 -57.80
N VAL A 522 -31.40 -101.01 -58.99
CA VAL A 522 -31.88 -101.63 -60.23
C VAL A 522 -31.80 -103.16 -60.13
N ASN A 523 -30.72 -103.74 -59.62
CA ASN A 523 -30.60 -105.20 -59.46
C ASN A 523 -31.50 -105.75 -58.34
N LEU A 524 -31.76 -104.98 -57.27
CA LEU A 524 -32.79 -105.29 -56.27
C LEU A 524 -34.20 -105.13 -56.87
N SER A 525 -34.44 -104.11 -57.68
CA SER A 525 -35.71 -103.88 -58.38
C SER A 525 -35.96 -104.97 -59.42
N ASP A 526 -34.94 -105.38 -60.16
CA ASP A 526 -34.97 -106.46 -61.14
C ASP A 526 -35.10 -107.83 -60.45
N ARG A 527 -34.45 -108.06 -59.30
CA ARG A 527 -34.68 -109.28 -58.47
C ARG A 527 -36.04 -109.29 -57.80
N VAL A 528 -36.59 -108.14 -57.40
CA VAL A 528 -37.98 -108.03 -56.93
C VAL A 528 -38.97 -108.26 -58.08
N ALA A 529 -38.65 -107.82 -59.30
CA ALA A 529 -39.42 -108.09 -60.51
C ALA A 529 -39.26 -109.55 -61.02
N GLU A 530 -38.08 -110.17 -60.85
CA GLU A 530 -37.80 -111.59 -61.11
C GLU A 530 -38.46 -112.48 -60.07
N ILE A 531 -38.52 -112.11 -58.79
CA ILE A 531 -39.27 -112.84 -57.76
C ILE A 531 -40.78 -112.69 -57.99
N ASN A 532 -41.26 -111.50 -58.41
CA ASN A 532 -42.66 -111.30 -58.79
C ASN A 532 -43.05 -112.00 -60.10
N SER A 533 -42.11 -112.26 -61.02
CA SER A 533 -42.39 -112.97 -62.28
C SER A 533 -42.07 -114.47 -62.23
N ALA A 534 -41.15 -114.94 -61.38
CA ALA A 534 -40.83 -116.37 -61.17
C ALA A 534 -41.76 -117.07 -60.16
N THR A 535 -42.62 -116.32 -59.45
CA THR A 535 -43.71 -116.90 -58.63
C THR A 535 -44.99 -117.14 -59.47
N ILE A 536 -45.02 -116.72 -60.73
CA ILE A 536 -46.14 -116.98 -61.65
C ILE A 536 -45.59 -117.70 -62.90
N ASP A 537 -45.76 -119.02 -62.89
CA ASP A 537 -45.80 -119.92 -64.04
C ASP A 537 -44.49 -120.37 -64.70
N ALA A 538 -43.82 -121.34 -64.07
CA ALA A 538 -43.46 -122.58 -64.76
C ALA A 538 -43.30 -123.76 -63.79
N ALA A 539 -44.40 -124.46 -63.52
CA ALA A 539 -44.33 -125.89 -63.21
C ALA A 539 -44.48 -126.67 -64.51
N THR A 540 -43.36 -127.00 -65.17
CA THR A 540 -43.08 -128.28 -65.86
C THR A 540 -41.75 -128.11 -66.63
N LYS A 541 -40.66 -128.70 -66.17
CA LYS A 541 -40.26 -130.12 -66.31
C LYS A 541 -39.59 -130.39 -67.66
N GLN A 542 -38.30 -130.08 -67.72
CA GLN A 542 -37.36 -131.02 -68.29
C GLN A 542 -36.08 -130.95 -67.48
N ASP A 543 -35.87 -132.06 -66.77
CA ASP A 543 -34.63 -132.62 -66.26
C ASP A 543 -33.39 -131.71 -66.36
N VAL A 544 -32.88 -131.21 -65.24
CA VAL A 544 -32.12 -132.03 -64.27
C VAL A 544 -30.96 -132.71 -65.01
N GLU A 545 -29.74 -132.29 -64.64
CA GLU A 545 -28.49 -133.03 -64.87
C GLU A 545 -27.79 -132.90 -66.24
N ALA A 546 -27.55 -131.65 -66.65
CA ALA A 546 -26.25 -131.27 -67.20
C ALA A 546 -25.59 -130.27 -66.23
N LEU A 547 -24.99 -130.78 -65.16
CA LEU A 547 -23.54 -130.95 -65.03
C LEU A 547 -22.84 -129.61 -64.78
N GLN A 548 -22.65 -129.29 -63.50
CA GLN A 548 -21.39 -129.61 -62.81
C GLN A 548 -20.14 -129.12 -63.56
N LYS A 549 -19.95 -127.79 -63.60
CA LYS A 549 -18.64 -127.17 -63.34
C LYS A 549 -18.75 -125.66 -63.21
N LYS A 550 -18.89 -125.18 -61.98
CA LYS A 550 -18.14 -124.06 -61.38
C LYS A 550 -18.88 -123.52 -60.16
N THR A 551 -18.44 -123.97 -59.00
CA THR A 551 -18.71 -123.34 -57.71
C THR A 551 -17.51 -122.48 -57.31
N SER A 552 -17.83 -121.35 -56.66
CA SER A 552 -16.98 -120.37 -55.95
C SER A 552 -16.51 -119.12 -56.74
N PRO A 553 -16.38 -117.91 -56.13
CA PRO A 553 -16.99 -117.41 -54.88
C PRO A 553 -17.46 -115.91 -54.88
N TRP A 554 -18.41 -115.61 -53.96
CA TRP A 554 -18.51 -114.48 -52.99
C TRP A 554 -18.53 -113.00 -53.46
N LEU A 555 -19.68 -112.28 -53.31
CA LEU A 555 -20.15 -111.46 -52.16
C LEU A 555 -19.51 -110.05 -52.12
N ILE A 556 -20.13 -109.02 -52.71
CA ILE A 556 -21.21 -108.14 -52.19
C ILE A 556 -20.87 -107.38 -50.90
N LEU A 557 -20.71 -106.08 -51.16
CA LEU A 557 -20.72 -104.87 -50.35
C LEU A 557 -22.08 -104.63 -49.64
N SER A 558 -22.05 -104.17 -48.39
CA SER A 558 -23.07 -103.28 -47.79
C SER A 558 -22.47 -102.70 -46.49
N THR A 559 -22.05 -101.42 -46.44
CA THR A 559 -22.85 -100.22 -46.11
C THR A 559 -23.52 -100.31 -44.72
N VAL A 560 -23.61 -99.29 -43.86
CA VAL A 560 -23.23 -97.86 -43.82
C VAL A 560 -23.55 -97.40 -42.37
N SER A 561 -23.05 -96.21 -42.01
CA SER A 561 -23.63 -95.27 -41.02
C SER A 561 -23.47 -95.52 -39.52
N SER A 562 -22.34 -95.02 -38.99
CA SER A 562 -22.36 -94.21 -37.77
C SER A 562 -21.13 -93.30 -37.77
N LEU A 563 -21.25 -92.06 -38.26
CA LEU A 563 -20.48 -90.86 -37.87
C LEU A 563 -20.60 -89.80 -38.96
N ALA A 564 -21.58 -88.90 -38.83
CA ALA A 564 -21.48 -87.53 -39.32
C ALA A 564 -22.71 -86.73 -38.88
N ALA A 565 -22.92 -86.62 -37.57
CA ALA A 565 -23.64 -85.50 -37.01
C ALA A 565 -23.01 -85.16 -35.66
N LEU A 566 -22.46 -83.95 -35.59
CA LEU A 566 -22.30 -83.14 -34.38
C LEU A 566 -21.26 -83.60 -33.35
N GLY A 567 -20.18 -82.84 -33.28
CA GLY A 567 -19.32 -82.76 -32.10
C GLY A 567 -17.86 -82.85 -32.45
N ILE A 568 -17.22 -81.70 -32.68
CA ILE A 568 -15.99 -81.24 -32.01
C ILE A 568 -15.64 -79.88 -32.65
N SER A 569 -16.46 -78.89 -32.29
CA SER A 569 -16.10 -77.47 -32.32
C SER A 569 -15.60 -77.00 -30.94
N ILE A 570 -15.31 -77.92 -30.00
CA ILE A 570 -15.13 -77.58 -28.57
C ILE A 570 -13.77 -78.02 -27.99
N TRP A 571 -12.92 -78.77 -28.71
CA TRP A 571 -11.65 -79.25 -28.14
C TRP A 571 -10.39 -78.48 -28.54
N VAL A 572 -10.42 -77.65 -29.59
CA VAL A 572 -9.24 -76.85 -29.99
C VAL A 572 -9.34 -75.38 -29.54
N LEU A 573 -10.49 -74.96 -28.99
CA LEU A 573 -10.67 -73.64 -28.37
C LEU A 573 -10.42 -73.62 -26.85
N ILE A 574 -10.00 -74.75 -26.25
CA ILE A 574 -9.71 -74.86 -24.80
C ILE A 574 -8.26 -75.31 -24.52
N ALA A 575 -7.47 -75.69 -25.53
CA ALA A 575 -6.02 -75.88 -25.40
C ALA A 575 -5.24 -74.58 -25.73
N SER A 576 -5.59 -73.52 -24.99
CA SER A 576 -4.65 -72.60 -24.31
C SER A 576 -3.24 -72.47 -24.94
N GLY A 577 -2.84 -71.36 -25.53
CA GLY A 577 -3.13 -69.97 -25.20
C GLY A 577 -1.79 -69.25 -25.12
N ILE A 578 -1.65 -68.07 -25.72
CA ILE A 578 -0.66 -67.04 -25.37
C ILE A 578 -0.97 -65.77 -26.17
N ILE A 579 -1.06 -64.70 -25.37
CA ILE A 579 -0.97 -63.28 -25.67
C ILE A 579 0.37 -62.95 -26.32
#